data_AF-A0A953QH70-F1
#
_entry.id   AF-A0A953QH70-F1
#
_cell.length_a   1.000
_cell.length_b   1.000
_cell.length_c   1.000
_cell.angle_alpha   90.00
_cell.angle_beta   90.00
_cell.angle_gamma   90.00
#
_symmetry.space_group_name_H-M   'P 1'
#
loop_
_entity.id
_entity.type
_entity.pdbx_description
1 polymer ?
#
loop_
_entity_poly.entity_id
_entity_poly.type
_entity_poly.pdbx_seq_one_letter_code
_entity_poly.pdbx_strand_id
1 'polypeptide(L)'
;MIAALQACFGQFKPGSYVDVSGAGACVVASEYRPATEDYRVSCGARDQFAHRSQLRARTPTAEDLRVTAEIKAALARLPRRGGGIGARYATREPRACKSRKDPLTAESARAYFICDAETEGATSLVLVTKVKIEIAPARSFNPTTDAAHQGIDPKQPVVDIRGSFTHYDCRQASPGDNAFARTHNCSAFDEPAAHGICYRNTFGDWRCRMHDLQADILGARQHVLPPESN
;
A
#
# COMPACT_ATOMS: atom_id res chain seq x y z
N MET A 1 -8.37 -13.99 -57.53
CA MET A 1 -9.35 -13.32 -56.66
C MET A 1 -8.79 -13.31 -55.24
N ILE A 2 -8.17 -12.20 -54.83
CA ILE A 2 -7.70 -12.01 -53.46
C ILE A 2 -8.92 -11.51 -52.68
N ALA A 3 -9.52 -12.39 -51.88
CA ALA A 3 -10.50 -11.98 -50.89
C ALA A 3 -9.75 -11.23 -49.80
N ALA A 4 -9.77 -9.90 -49.87
CA ALA A 4 -9.42 -9.06 -48.74
C ALA A 4 -10.36 -9.44 -47.60
N LEU A 5 -9.80 -10.10 -46.59
CA LEU A 5 -10.42 -10.23 -45.28
C LEU A 5 -10.70 -8.81 -44.78
N GLN A 6 -11.94 -8.39 -44.99
CA GLN A 6 -12.56 -7.25 -44.34
C GLN A 6 -12.62 -7.61 -42.86
N ALA A 7 -11.52 -7.41 -42.15
CA ALA A 7 -11.51 -7.49 -40.70
C ALA A 7 -12.55 -6.48 -40.22
N CYS A 8 -13.62 -6.98 -39.60
CA CYS A 8 -14.60 -6.16 -38.92
C CYS A 8 -13.86 -5.06 -38.14
N PHE A 9 -14.08 -3.80 -38.49
CA PHE A 9 -13.66 -2.65 -37.69
C PHE A 9 -14.48 -2.66 -36.40
N GLY A 10 -14.14 -3.59 -35.50
CA GLY A 10 -14.81 -3.77 -34.23
C GLY A 10 -14.46 -2.62 -33.31
N GLN A 11 -15.49 -1.95 -32.79
CA GLN A 11 -15.36 -1.11 -31.62
C GLN A 11 -14.75 -1.93 -30.47
N PHE A 12 -13.79 -1.34 -29.76
CA PHE A 12 -13.24 -1.97 -28.57
C PHE A 12 -14.26 -1.88 -27.43
N LYS A 13 -14.48 -3.00 -26.71
CA LYS A 13 -15.39 -3.02 -25.56
C LYS A 13 -14.62 -2.76 -24.26
N PRO A 14 -15.28 -2.28 -23.19
CA PRO A 14 -14.68 -2.26 -21.85
C PRO A 14 -14.06 -3.61 -21.47
N GLY A 15 -12.83 -3.58 -20.95
CA GLY A 15 -12.01 -4.75 -20.66
C GLY A 15 -11.16 -5.27 -21.82
N SER A 16 -11.24 -4.67 -23.02
CA SER A 16 -10.36 -5.04 -24.14
C SER A 16 -8.92 -4.61 -23.85
N TYR A 17 -7.97 -5.52 -24.03
CA TYR A 17 -6.54 -5.22 -23.97
C TYR A 17 -6.08 -4.57 -25.27
N VAL A 18 -5.45 -3.41 -25.16
CA VAL A 18 -5.01 -2.61 -26.29
C VAL A 18 -3.60 -2.07 -26.08
N ASP A 19 -2.89 -1.83 -27.17
CA ASP A 19 -1.73 -0.94 -27.20
C ASP A 19 -2.19 0.44 -27.68
N VAL A 20 -1.79 1.47 -26.93
CA VAL A 20 -2.08 2.88 -27.22
C VAL A 20 -0.80 3.55 -27.70
N SER A 21 -0.88 4.16 -28.88
CA SER A 21 0.27 4.88 -29.47
C SER A 21 0.78 5.96 -28.50
N GLY A 22 2.03 5.81 -28.02
CA GLY A 22 2.66 6.75 -27.07
C GLY A 22 2.41 6.48 -25.58
N ALA A 23 1.49 5.58 -25.22
CA ALA A 23 1.21 5.21 -23.82
C ALA A 23 1.44 3.72 -23.50
N GLY A 24 1.58 2.87 -24.53
CA GLY A 24 1.89 1.45 -24.37
C GLY A 24 0.65 0.60 -24.04
N ALA A 25 0.87 -0.44 -23.23
CA ALA A 25 -0.14 -1.43 -22.89
C ALA A 25 -1.22 -0.87 -21.95
N CYS A 26 -2.49 -0.94 -22.37
CA CYS A 26 -3.63 -0.43 -21.61
C CYS A 26 -4.84 -1.38 -21.68
N VAL A 27 -5.88 -1.05 -20.92
CA VAL A 27 -7.20 -1.70 -20.96
C VAL A 27 -8.26 -0.65 -21.24
N VAL A 28 -9.21 -0.95 -22.14
CA VAL A 28 -10.34 -0.05 -22.40
C VAL A 28 -11.22 0.02 -21.15
N ALA A 29 -11.36 1.22 -20.57
CA ALA A 29 -12.17 1.46 -19.38
C ALA A 29 -13.64 1.69 -19.76
N SER A 30 -13.88 2.58 -20.73
CA SER A 30 -15.21 2.86 -21.25
C SER A 30 -15.17 3.47 -22.65
N GLU A 31 -16.29 3.38 -23.35
CA GLU A 31 -16.60 4.25 -24.48
C GLU A 31 -16.94 5.64 -23.93
N TYR A 32 -16.31 6.70 -24.46
CA TYR A 32 -16.52 8.06 -23.96
C TYR A 32 -17.42 8.87 -24.90
N ARG A 33 -17.08 8.92 -26.18
CA ARG A 33 -17.90 9.55 -27.23
C ARG A 33 -17.97 8.62 -28.44
N PRO A 34 -18.98 7.74 -28.51
CA PRO A 34 -19.09 6.76 -29.59
C PRO A 34 -19.18 7.42 -30.98
N ALA A 35 -19.82 8.58 -31.08
CA ALA A 35 -19.95 9.33 -32.33
C ALA A 35 -18.62 9.85 -32.90
N THR A 36 -17.61 10.05 -32.04
CA THR A 36 -16.26 10.46 -32.43
C THR A 36 -15.24 9.35 -32.20
N GLU A 37 -15.70 8.12 -31.94
CA GLU A 37 -14.87 6.95 -31.67
C GLU A 37 -13.81 7.16 -30.57
N ASP A 38 -14.14 7.97 -29.56
CA ASP A 38 -13.26 8.24 -28.41
C ASP A 38 -13.49 7.25 -27.28
N TYR A 39 -12.39 6.73 -26.75
CA TYR A 39 -12.35 5.81 -25.62
C TYR A 39 -11.63 6.43 -24.42
N ARG A 40 -12.01 5.98 -23.21
CA ARG A 40 -11.14 6.06 -22.03
C ARG A 40 -10.39 4.75 -21.89
N VAL A 41 -9.08 4.84 -21.73
CA VAL A 41 -8.17 3.69 -21.56
C VAL A 41 -7.39 3.83 -20.27
N SER A 42 -7.33 2.77 -19.47
CA SER A 42 -6.53 2.71 -18.25
C SER A 42 -5.14 2.18 -18.57
N CYS A 43 -4.13 3.03 -18.42
CA CYS A 43 -2.72 2.72 -18.67
C CYS A 43 -1.96 2.79 -17.33
N GLY A 44 -2.32 1.92 -16.39
CA GLY A 44 -1.91 2.01 -14.98
C GLY A 44 -2.82 2.95 -14.17
N ALA A 45 -2.21 3.83 -13.36
CA ALA A 45 -2.93 4.65 -12.37
C ALA A 45 -3.76 5.82 -12.93
N ARG A 46 -3.76 6.04 -14.25
CA ARG A 46 -4.56 7.09 -14.88
C ARG A 46 -5.31 6.58 -16.08
N ASP A 47 -6.51 7.11 -16.25
CA ASP A 47 -7.24 6.99 -17.49
C ASP A 47 -6.77 8.08 -18.46
N GLN A 48 -6.64 7.69 -19.72
CA GLN A 48 -6.29 8.59 -20.82
C GLN A 48 -7.39 8.55 -21.87
N PHE A 49 -7.51 9.63 -22.62
CA PHE A 49 -8.33 9.65 -23.82
C PHE A 49 -7.53 9.09 -24.98
N ALA A 50 -8.14 8.19 -25.73
CA ALA A 50 -7.58 7.66 -26.95
C ALA A 50 -8.67 7.57 -28.02
N HIS A 51 -8.38 8.13 -29.19
CA HIS A 51 -9.21 7.95 -30.36
C HIS A 51 -9.00 6.53 -30.93
N ARG A 52 -10.02 5.94 -31.55
CA ARG A 52 -9.97 4.59 -32.15
C ARG A 52 -8.72 4.34 -33.00
N SER A 53 -8.28 5.32 -33.77
CA SER A 53 -7.11 5.22 -34.66
C SER A 53 -5.79 5.00 -33.91
N GLN A 54 -5.73 5.34 -32.62
CA GLN A 54 -4.55 5.19 -31.77
C GLN A 54 -4.48 3.81 -31.10
N LEU A 55 -5.56 3.04 -31.16
CA LEU A 55 -5.73 1.76 -30.46
C LEU A 55 -5.45 0.57 -31.38
N ARG A 56 -4.65 -0.38 -30.89
CA ARG A 56 -4.46 -1.69 -31.51
C ARG A 56 -4.81 -2.79 -30.53
N ALA A 57 -5.55 -3.80 -30.97
CA ALA A 57 -5.81 -4.98 -30.15
C ALA A 57 -4.48 -5.67 -29.81
N ARG A 58 -4.34 -6.11 -28.57
CA ARG A 58 -3.20 -6.93 -28.14
C ARG A 58 -3.67 -8.14 -27.34
N THR A 59 -2.86 -9.19 -27.36
CA THR A 59 -3.06 -10.34 -26.47
C THR A 59 -2.58 -9.97 -25.06
N PRO A 60 -3.38 -10.19 -24.00
CA PRO A 60 -2.90 -9.98 -22.63
C PRO A 60 -1.78 -10.96 -22.30
N THR A 61 -0.80 -10.47 -21.55
CA THR A 61 0.25 -11.29 -20.92
C THR A 61 -0.27 -11.94 -19.64
N ALA A 62 0.50 -12.88 -19.08
CA ALA A 62 0.18 -13.46 -17.77
C ALA A 62 0.12 -12.39 -16.66
N GLU A 63 0.97 -11.37 -16.76
CA GLU A 63 1.02 -10.25 -15.81
C GLU A 63 -0.24 -9.37 -15.91
N ASP A 64 -0.70 -9.08 -17.13
CA ASP A 64 -1.95 -8.34 -17.35
C ASP A 64 -3.16 -9.03 -16.68
N LEU A 65 -3.22 -10.36 -16.83
CA LEU A 65 -4.28 -11.18 -16.24
C LEU A 65 -4.17 -11.21 -14.71
N ARG A 66 -2.94 -11.31 -14.17
CA ARG A 66 -2.69 -11.26 -12.72
C ARG A 66 -3.15 -9.93 -12.13
N VAL A 67 -2.71 -8.81 -12.69
CA VAL A 67 -3.09 -7.46 -12.24
C VAL A 67 -4.60 -7.26 -12.35
N THR A 68 -5.22 -7.69 -13.44
CA THR A 68 -6.69 -7.58 -13.62
C THR A 68 -7.44 -8.38 -12.55
N ALA A 69 -6.98 -9.59 -12.23
CA ALA A 69 -7.56 -10.40 -11.16
C ALA A 69 -7.38 -9.74 -9.78
N GLU A 70 -6.22 -9.14 -9.52
CA GLU A 70 -5.93 -8.40 -8.29
C GLU A 70 -6.82 -7.16 -8.13
N ILE A 71 -6.95 -6.33 -9.17
CA ILE A 71 -7.89 -5.19 -9.19
C ILE A 71 -9.30 -5.68 -8.91
N LYS A 72 -9.76 -6.73 -9.60
CA LYS A 72 -11.12 -7.26 -9.42
C LYS A 72 -11.35 -7.74 -7.99
N ALA A 73 -10.40 -8.48 -7.42
CA ALA A 73 -10.47 -8.98 -6.05
C ALA A 73 -10.44 -7.83 -5.03
N ALA A 74 -9.64 -6.80 -5.27
CA ALA A 74 -9.54 -5.63 -4.41
C ALA A 74 -10.81 -4.76 -4.48
N LEU A 75 -11.34 -4.51 -5.68
CA LEU A 75 -12.59 -3.78 -5.90
C LEU A 75 -13.78 -4.49 -5.24
N ALA A 76 -13.82 -5.83 -5.26
CA ALA A 76 -14.88 -6.59 -4.59
C ALA A 76 -14.87 -6.40 -3.05
N ARG A 77 -13.78 -5.88 -2.48
CA ARG A 77 -13.67 -5.52 -1.06
C ARG A 77 -13.97 -4.05 -0.79
N LEU A 78 -14.26 -3.26 -1.83
CA LEU A 78 -14.67 -1.86 -1.72
C LEU A 78 -16.19 -1.71 -1.66
N PRO A 79 -16.72 -0.71 -0.92
CA PRO A 79 -15.98 0.06 0.08
C PRO A 79 -15.54 -0.86 1.22
N ARG A 80 -14.34 -0.63 1.77
CA ARG A 80 -13.90 -1.31 3.00
C ARG A 80 -14.98 -1.06 4.05
N ARG A 81 -15.46 -2.11 4.73
CA ARG A 81 -16.59 -1.99 5.66
C ARG A 81 -16.22 -1.02 6.79
N GLY A 82 -17.05 -0.01 7.02
CA GLY A 82 -16.87 1.00 8.08
C GLY A 82 -16.39 2.36 7.56
N GLY A 83 -16.82 3.44 8.20
CA GLY A 83 -16.38 4.82 7.89
C GLY A 83 -15.03 5.18 8.53
N GLY A 84 -14.14 4.19 8.67
CA GLY A 84 -12.86 4.33 9.37
C GLY A 84 -11.78 5.04 8.56
N ILE A 85 -10.59 5.12 9.14
CA ILE A 85 -9.42 5.73 8.52
C ILE A 85 -9.07 4.96 7.24
N GLY A 86 -8.95 3.63 7.31
CA GLY A 86 -8.57 2.77 6.18
C GLY A 86 -9.46 2.92 4.95
N ALA A 87 -10.76 3.10 5.14
CA ALA A 87 -11.72 3.32 4.07
C ALA A 87 -11.39 4.56 3.19
N ARG A 88 -10.88 5.65 3.77
CA ARG A 88 -10.47 6.86 3.04
C ARG A 88 -9.25 6.63 2.13
N TYR A 89 -8.50 5.57 2.41
CA TYR A 89 -7.31 5.16 1.70
C TYR A 89 -7.54 3.84 0.93
N ALA A 90 -8.79 3.39 0.77
CA ALA A 90 -9.15 2.14 0.10
C ALA A 90 -8.41 0.89 0.64
N THR A 91 -7.97 0.94 1.90
CA THR A 91 -7.14 -0.08 2.55
C THR A 91 -7.76 -0.54 3.87
N ARG A 92 -7.11 -1.46 4.57
CA ARG A 92 -7.59 -1.95 5.87
C ARG A 92 -7.42 -0.88 6.93
N GLU A 93 -8.19 -1.00 8.00
CA GLU A 93 -8.03 -0.13 9.15
C GLU A 93 -6.65 -0.33 9.82
N PRO A 94 -6.03 0.76 10.32
CA PRO A 94 -4.87 0.64 11.17
C PRO A 94 -5.24 -0.12 12.44
N ARG A 95 -4.33 -0.97 12.92
CA ARG A 95 -4.56 -1.82 14.07
C ARG A 95 -4.39 -1.03 15.35
N ALA A 96 -5.44 -1.02 16.17
CA ALA A 96 -5.38 -0.46 17.51
C ALA A 96 -4.77 -1.45 18.51
N CYS A 97 -4.04 -0.94 19.49
CA CYS A 97 -3.57 -1.73 20.63
C CYS A 97 -4.71 -1.98 21.62
N LYS A 98 -4.97 -3.26 21.95
CA LYS A 98 -5.97 -3.66 22.96
C LYS A 98 -5.55 -3.28 24.38
N SER A 99 -4.26 -3.42 24.67
CA SER A 99 -3.60 -3.06 25.93
C SER A 99 -2.24 -2.49 25.59
N ARG A 100 -1.65 -1.73 26.52
CA ARG A 100 -0.25 -1.28 26.49
C ARG A 100 0.47 -1.56 27.80
N LYS A 101 -0.16 -2.32 28.70
CA LYS A 101 0.33 -2.49 30.07
C LYS A 101 0.86 -3.88 30.34
N ASP A 102 0.65 -4.81 29.41
CA ASP A 102 1.06 -6.19 29.57
C ASP A 102 2.60 -6.29 29.64
N PRO A 103 3.14 -7.37 30.23
CA PRO A 103 4.57 -7.62 30.23
C PRO A 103 5.14 -7.58 28.81
N LEU A 104 6.36 -7.07 28.67
CA LEU A 104 7.02 -7.00 27.38
C LEU A 104 7.57 -8.38 27.00
N THR A 105 6.96 -8.99 25.98
CA THR A 105 7.38 -10.22 25.31
C THR A 105 7.50 -9.95 23.82
N ALA A 106 8.11 -10.85 23.04
CA ALA A 106 8.22 -10.67 21.59
C ALA A 106 6.85 -10.43 20.93
N GLU A 107 5.80 -11.11 21.43
CA GLU A 107 4.44 -10.96 20.93
C GLU A 107 3.80 -9.62 21.32
N SER A 108 3.91 -9.19 22.58
CA SER A 108 3.34 -7.91 23.00
C SER A 108 4.11 -6.74 22.39
N ALA A 109 5.44 -6.81 22.29
CA ALA A 109 6.26 -5.82 21.58
C ALA A 109 5.86 -5.70 20.10
N ARG A 110 5.60 -6.84 19.44
CA ARG A 110 5.09 -6.85 18.06
C ARG A 110 3.74 -6.14 17.95
N ALA A 111 2.82 -6.41 18.87
CA ALA A 111 1.52 -5.72 18.89
C ALA A 111 1.68 -4.21 19.12
N TYR A 112 2.53 -3.81 20.06
CA TYR A 112 2.80 -2.41 20.41
C TYR A 112 3.47 -1.66 19.26
N PHE A 113 4.45 -2.28 18.60
CA PHE A 113 5.09 -1.71 17.42
C PHE A 113 4.07 -1.51 16.29
N ILE A 114 3.27 -2.53 15.98
CA ILE A 114 2.27 -2.44 14.90
C ILE A 114 1.33 -1.26 15.15
N CYS A 115 0.74 -1.14 16.35
CA CYS A 115 -0.22 -0.07 16.60
C CYS A 115 0.42 1.33 16.75
N ASP A 116 1.73 1.41 17.00
CA ASP A 116 2.48 2.67 17.02
C ASP A 116 2.92 3.10 15.62
N ALA A 117 3.23 2.14 14.75
CA ALA A 117 3.65 2.38 13.37
C ALA A 117 2.46 2.66 12.44
N GLU A 118 1.31 2.00 12.66
CA GLU A 118 0.13 2.19 11.82
C GLU A 118 -0.60 3.49 12.19
N THR A 119 -0.36 4.55 11.42
CA THR A 119 -0.88 5.90 11.73
C THR A 119 -1.32 6.66 10.49
N GLU A 120 -2.27 7.55 10.67
CA GLU A 120 -2.72 8.49 9.63
C GLU A 120 -1.91 9.79 9.71
N GLY A 121 -1.24 10.12 8.62
CA GLY A 121 -0.69 11.45 8.37
C GLY A 121 -1.66 12.33 7.60
N ALA A 122 -1.25 13.55 7.25
CA ALA A 122 -2.12 14.53 6.59
C ALA A 122 -2.67 14.05 5.22
N THR A 123 -1.86 13.28 4.47
CA THR A 123 -2.22 12.82 3.11
C THR A 123 -1.94 11.33 2.88
N SER A 124 -1.42 10.64 3.89
CA SER A 124 -1.01 9.24 3.82
C SER A 124 -1.48 8.44 5.02
N LEU A 125 -1.65 7.14 4.82
CA LEU A 125 -1.85 6.16 5.87
C LEU A 125 -0.70 5.18 5.84
N VAL A 126 0.01 5.07 6.97
CA VAL A 126 1.08 4.09 7.15
C VAL A 126 0.49 2.79 7.68
N LEU A 127 0.84 1.67 7.06
CA LEU A 127 0.49 0.32 7.51
C LEU A 127 1.73 -0.56 7.56
N VAL A 128 1.78 -1.56 8.45
CA VAL A 128 2.92 -2.50 8.50
C VAL A 128 2.48 -3.96 8.43
N THR A 129 3.29 -4.79 7.76
CA THR A 129 3.06 -6.23 7.66
C THR A 129 4.32 -7.07 7.81
N LYS A 130 4.13 -8.40 7.96
CA LYS A 130 5.22 -9.37 8.15
C LYS A 130 6.19 -9.04 9.30
N VAL A 131 5.68 -8.38 10.34
CA VAL A 131 6.48 -7.91 11.47
C VAL A 131 7.07 -9.09 12.23
N LYS A 132 8.40 -9.08 12.40
CA LYS A 132 9.17 -9.96 13.27
C LYS A 132 9.95 -9.10 14.27
N ILE A 133 9.95 -9.48 15.54
CA ILE A 133 10.66 -8.77 16.61
C ILE A 133 11.45 -9.75 17.46
N GLU A 134 12.69 -9.37 17.72
CA GLU A 134 13.56 -9.91 18.76
C GLU A 134 13.78 -8.85 19.84
N ILE A 135 13.88 -9.30 21.09
CA ILE A 135 13.97 -8.43 22.27
C ILE A 135 15.30 -8.67 22.97
N ALA A 136 16.04 -7.59 23.24
CA ALA A 136 17.25 -7.63 24.05
C ALA A 136 16.93 -7.59 25.56
N PRO A 137 17.91 -7.87 26.44
CA PRO A 137 17.76 -7.60 27.86
C PRO A 137 17.46 -6.11 28.13
N ALA A 138 16.69 -5.85 29.18
CA ALA A 138 16.40 -4.48 29.61
C ALA A 138 17.66 -3.74 30.08
N ARG A 139 17.74 -2.45 29.75
CA ARG A 139 18.82 -1.55 30.16
C ARG A 139 18.26 -0.28 30.80
N SER A 140 19.12 0.43 31.52
CA SER A 140 18.81 1.76 32.01
C SER A 140 18.62 2.75 30.87
N PHE A 141 17.79 3.77 31.11
CA PHE A 141 17.65 4.92 30.22
C PHE A 141 18.99 5.60 29.96
N ASN A 142 19.26 5.93 28.71
CA ASN A 142 20.42 6.68 28.26
C ASN A 142 19.97 8.02 27.66
N PRO A 143 20.28 9.16 28.31
CA PRO A 143 19.83 10.48 27.83
C PRO A 143 20.36 10.85 26.45
N THR A 144 21.50 10.31 26.02
CA THR A 144 22.11 10.62 24.73
C THR A 144 21.35 9.98 23.58
N THR A 145 20.86 8.75 23.75
CA THR A 145 20.21 7.98 22.68
C THR A 145 18.69 7.98 22.79
N ASP A 146 18.15 8.04 24.01
CA ASP A 146 16.73 7.75 24.25
C ASP A 146 15.89 9.03 24.36
N ALA A 147 16.49 10.20 24.60
CA ALA A 147 15.77 11.46 24.82
C ALA A 147 14.96 11.94 23.59
N ALA A 148 15.26 11.44 22.39
CA ALA A 148 14.49 11.72 21.18
C ALA A 148 13.10 11.07 21.17
N HIS A 149 12.86 10.08 22.06
CA HIS A 149 11.59 9.38 22.12
C HIS A 149 10.58 10.13 23.00
N GLN A 150 9.66 10.84 22.35
CA GLN A 150 8.63 11.63 23.04
C GLN A 150 7.85 10.83 24.08
N GLY A 151 7.79 11.36 25.30
CA GLY A 151 6.99 10.81 26.40
C GLY A 151 7.62 9.63 27.13
N ILE A 152 8.86 9.25 26.80
CA ILE A 152 9.61 8.24 27.56
C ILE A 152 9.75 8.63 29.04
N ASP A 153 9.54 7.67 29.94
CA ASP A 153 9.83 7.85 31.36
C ASP A 153 11.28 7.46 31.66
N PRO A 154 12.18 8.41 31.99
CA PRO A 154 13.59 8.13 32.25
C PRO A 154 13.81 7.30 33.53
N LYS A 155 12.77 7.09 34.35
CA LYS A 155 12.82 6.24 35.56
C LYS A 155 12.52 4.77 35.27
N GLN A 156 12.08 4.45 34.05
CA GLN A 156 11.73 3.10 33.63
C GLN A 156 12.83 2.49 32.76
N PRO A 157 12.95 1.15 32.73
CA PRO A 157 13.89 0.49 31.84
C PRO A 157 13.49 0.67 30.37
N VAL A 158 14.51 0.68 29.51
CA VAL A 158 14.40 0.67 28.05
C VAL A 158 14.82 -0.70 27.54
N VAL A 159 14.18 -1.17 26.48
CA VAL A 159 14.46 -2.47 25.90
C VAL A 159 14.76 -2.30 24.42
N ASP A 160 15.97 -2.64 24.00
CA ASP A 160 16.33 -2.59 22.57
C ASP A 160 15.65 -3.74 21.82
N ILE A 161 15.20 -3.47 20.61
CA ILE A 161 14.53 -4.42 19.73
C ILE A 161 15.11 -4.38 18.33
N ARG A 162 15.02 -5.50 17.62
CA ARG A 162 15.40 -5.60 16.21
C ARG A 162 14.48 -6.55 15.46
N GLY A 163 14.52 -6.51 14.14
CA GLY A 163 13.81 -7.48 13.33
C GLY A 163 13.55 -7.00 11.91
N SER A 164 12.39 -7.35 11.38
CA SER A 164 12.02 -7.02 10.01
C SER A 164 10.52 -6.80 9.84
N PHE A 165 10.15 -6.00 8.85
CA PHE A 165 8.77 -5.78 8.44
C PHE A 165 8.70 -5.22 7.02
N THR A 166 7.49 -5.10 6.49
CA THR A 166 7.21 -4.28 5.31
C THR A 166 6.33 -3.12 5.76
N HIS A 167 6.73 -1.88 5.50
CA HIS A 167 5.84 -0.73 5.68
C HIS A 167 5.20 -0.32 4.36
N TYR A 168 3.99 0.23 4.44
CA TYR A 168 3.20 0.69 3.32
C TYR A 168 2.83 2.14 3.58
N ASP A 169 3.16 3.02 2.65
CA ASP A 169 2.66 4.39 2.60
C ASP A 169 1.54 4.45 1.56
N CYS A 170 0.30 4.58 2.03
CA CYS A 170 -0.90 4.61 1.18
C CYS A 170 -1.39 6.04 0.98
N ARG A 171 -1.53 6.47 -0.28
CA ARG A 171 -2.14 7.77 -0.63
C ARG A 171 -3.65 7.73 -0.41
N GLN A 172 -4.22 8.84 0.06
CA GLN A 172 -5.68 9.01 0.14
C GLN A 172 -6.35 8.84 -1.24
N ALA A 173 -7.47 8.13 -1.28
CA ALA A 173 -8.24 7.96 -2.51
C ALA A 173 -8.83 9.30 -2.97
N SER A 174 -8.76 9.58 -4.27
CA SER A 174 -9.26 10.80 -4.91
C SER A 174 -10.47 10.49 -5.80
N PRO A 175 -11.45 11.41 -5.95
CA PRO A 175 -12.59 11.24 -6.85
C PRO A 175 -12.21 10.93 -8.30
N GLY A 176 -11.02 11.34 -8.75
CA GLY A 176 -10.51 11.09 -10.10
C GLY A 176 -9.77 9.76 -10.28
N ASP A 177 -9.59 8.98 -9.22
CA ASP A 177 -8.84 7.73 -9.31
C ASP A 177 -9.59 6.66 -10.10
N ASN A 178 -8.92 6.02 -11.06
CA ASN A 178 -9.46 4.86 -11.76
C ASN A 178 -9.40 3.58 -10.91
N ALA A 179 -9.89 2.46 -11.44
CA ALA A 179 -9.92 1.19 -10.73
C ALA A 179 -8.53 0.73 -10.23
N PHE A 180 -7.50 0.91 -11.05
CA PHE A 180 -6.12 0.58 -10.68
C PHE A 180 -5.65 1.49 -9.54
N ALA A 181 -5.74 2.82 -9.70
CA ALA A 181 -5.29 3.78 -8.70
C ALA A 181 -5.97 3.58 -7.34
N ARG A 182 -7.27 3.27 -7.30
CA ARG A 182 -7.99 2.98 -6.04
C ARG A 182 -7.58 1.69 -5.34
N THR A 183 -6.91 0.78 -6.05
CA THR A 183 -6.52 -0.54 -5.52
C THR A 183 -5.00 -0.72 -5.43
N HIS A 184 -4.24 0.22 -5.97
CA HIS A 184 -2.78 0.21 -6.08
C HIS A 184 -2.23 1.61 -5.72
N ASN A 185 -2.70 2.14 -4.60
CA ASN A 185 -2.39 3.49 -4.08
C ASN A 185 -1.27 3.52 -3.04
N CYS A 186 -0.64 2.39 -2.72
CA CYS A 186 0.43 2.34 -1.72
C CYS A 186 1.79 2.06 -2.35
N SER A 187 2.81 2.62 -1.70
CA SER A 187 4.22 2.25 -1.87
C SER A 187 4.61 1.30 -0.74
N ALA A 188 5.28 0.19 -1.06
CA ALA A 188 5.76 -0.76 -0.07
C ALA A 188 7.29 -0.69 0.05
N PHE A 189 7.78 -0.70 1.27
CA PHE A 189 9.20 -0.65 1.61
C PHE A 189 9.50 -1.84 2.50
N ASP A 190 10.45 -2.67 2.07
CA ASP A 190 10.87 -3.83 2.84
C ASP A 190 12.02 -3.40 3.77
N GLU A 191 11.84 -3.63 5.08
CA GLU A 191 12.80 -3.31 6.14
C GLU A 191 13.38 -4.60 6.71
N PRO A 192 14.44 -5.16 6.09
CA PRO A 192 14.99 -6.46 6.49
C PRO A 192 15.82 -6.41 7.78
N ALA A 193 16.36 -5.25 8.16
CA ALA A 193 17.30 -5.09 9.28
C ALA A 193 16.92 -3.89 10.16
N ALA A 194 15.66 -3.81 10.57
CA ALA A 194 15.17 -2.72 11.39
C ALA A 194 15.65 -2.82 12.84
N HIS A 195 15.97 -1.66 13.43
CA HIS A 195 16.40 -1.52 14.82
C HIS A 195 15.55 -0.48 15.53
N GLY A 196 15.41 -0.62 16.85
CA GLY A 196 14.79 0.41 17.67
C GLY A 196 14.62 0.01 19.12
N ILE A 197 13.61 0.56 19.78
CA ILE A 197 13.40 0.38 21.22
C ILE A 197 11.93 0.21 21.59
N CYS A 198 11.70 -0.46 22.71
CA CYS A 198 10.48 -0.39 23.49
C CYS A 198 10.75 0.35 24.81
N TYR A 199 9.83 1.23 25.20
CA TYR A 199 9.92 2.01 26.44
C TYR A 199 8.54 2.24 27.04
N ARG A 200 8.50 2.55 28.34
CA ARG A 200 7.28 3.00 29.00
C ARG A 200 7.20 4.51 29.01
N ASN A 201 6.00 5.03 28.83
CA ASN A 201 5.72 6.43 29.12
C ASN A 201 5.42 6.64 30.62
N THR A 202 5.22 7.89 31.03
CA THR A 202 4.90 8.26 32.42
C THR A 202 3.56 7.74 32.93
N PHE A 203 2.68 7.24 32.05
CA PHE A 203 1.43 6.56 32.40
C PHE A 203 1.59 5.03 32.53
N GLY A 204 2.81 4.53 32.30
CA GLY A 204 3.16 3.12 32.38
C GLY A 204 2.85 2.31 31.11
N ASP A 205 2.44 2.97 30.02
CA ASP A 205 2.12 2.32 28.75
C ASP A 205 3.37 2.08 27.92
N TRP A 206 3.49 0.87 27.39
CA TRP A 206 4.52 0.51 26.44
C TRP A 206 4.32 1.18 25.07
N ARG A 207 5.44 1.62 24.52
CA ARG A 207 5.60 2.18 23.18
C ARG A 207 6.78 1.48 22.52
N CYS A 208 6.63 1.05 21.27
CA CYS A 208 7.70 0.38 20.54
C CYS A 208 7.86 1.01 19.16
N ARG A 209 9.10 1.27 18.76
CA ARG A 209 9.44 1.84 17.45
C ARG A 209 10.65 1.12 16.88
N MET A 210 10.63 0.87 15.58
CA MET A 210 11.73 0.31 14.80
C MET A 210 11.77 0.98 13.43
N HIS A 211 12.97 1.15 12.89
CA HIS A 211 13.20 1.64 11.53
C HIS A 211 14.51 1.04 10.99
N ASP A 212 14.55 0.79 9.69
CA ASP A 212 15.71 0.40 8.92
C ASP A 212 16.13 1.59 8.03
N LEU A 213 17.17 2.29 8.46
CA LEU A 213 17.70 3.45 7.74
C LEU A 213 18.18 3.13 6.32
N GLN A 214 18.46 1.85 6.02
CA GLN A 214 18.92 1.43 4.70
C GLN A 214 17.76 1.13 3.75
N ALA A 215 16.56 0.83 4.27
CA ALA A 215 15.40 0.52 3.44
C ALA A 215 14.98 1.71 2.55
N ASP A 216 15.15 2.94 3.05
CA ASP A 216 14.86 4.16 2.31
C ASP A 216 15.72 4.30 1.04
N ILE A 217 16.91 3.70 1.02
CA ILE A 217 17.85 3.74 -0.10
C ILE A 217 17.51 2.69 -1.17
N LEU A 218 16.97 1.53 -0.76
CA LEU A 218 16.61 0.44 -1.67
C LEU A 218 15.40 0.77 -2.55
N GLY A 219 14.64 1.79 -2.17
CA GLY A 219 13.52 2.31 -2.93
C GLY A 219 12.21 1.54 -2.68
N ALA A 220 11.11 2.16 -3.09
CA ALA A 220 9.78 1.62 -2.84
C ALA A 220 9.26 0.80 -4.01
N ARG A 221 8.60 -0.31 -3.70
CA ARG A 221 7.73 -1.01 -4.66
C ARG A 221 6.43 -0.23 -4.78
N GLN A 222 6.25 0.42 -5.94
CA GLN A 222 5.08 1.23 -6.24
C GLN A 222 3.87 0.35 -6.57
N HIS A 223 2.68 0.92 -6.42
CA HIS A 223 1.41 0.30 -6.84
C HIS A 223 1.14 -1.04 -6.17
N VAL A 224 1.36 -1.13 -4.86
CA VAL A 224 1.15 -2.36 -4.10
C VAL A 224 -0.08 -2.22 -3.22
N LEU A 225 -0.94 -3.24 -3.21
CA LEU A 225 -2.01 -3.33 -2.22
C LEU A 225 -1.47 -4.00 -0.93
N PRO A 226 -1.60 -3.38 0.25
CA PRO A 226 -1.24 -4.03 1.50
C PRO A 226 -2.15 -5.24 1.75
N PRO A 227 -1.59 -6.37 2.25
CA PRO A 227 -2.39 -7.52 2.59
C PRO A 227 -3.29 -7.23 3.79
N GLU A 228 -4.40 -7.98 3.87
CA GLU A 228 -5.37 -7.86 4.97
C GLU A 228 -4.79 -8.32 6.32
N SER A 229 -3.88 -9.30 6.29
CA SER A 229 -3.31 -9.94 7.48
C SER A 229 -1.80 -9.78 7.56
N ASN A 230 -1.28 -9.92 8.78
CA ASN A 230 0.15 -9.99 9.09
C ASN A 230 0.64 -11.41 9.28
#